data_AF-A0A7M4DN30-F1
#
_entry.id   AF-A0A7M4DN30-F1
#
_cell.length_a   1.000
_cell.length_b   1.000
_cell.length_c   1.000
_cell.angle_alpha   90.00
_cell.angle_beta   90.00
_cell.angle_gamma   90.00
#
_symmetry.space_group_name_H-M   'P 1'
#
loop_
_entity.id
_entity.type
_entity.pdbx_description
1 polymer ?
#
loop_
_entity_poly.entity_id
_entity_poly.type
_entity_poly.pdbx_seq_one_letter_code
_entity_poly.pdbx_strand_id
1 'polypeptide(L)'
;MSTAAEHGESLVAILDELSDLVASARSMPMSASALVNRAEVLELVESAKAVLPSQISQADTVVADADAVLERARSEAGRIVEKAKERAADLVSKESVVKEANAKAEQIIADAKASAEKLSREADDYCDRQLAQFEIDLNAINTQVAAGRARLVERNRSRAAREDAADDQGPTRVGPANPPRRLATKDRAGNHQGPRGGQEKS
;
A
#
# COMPACT_ATOMS: atom_id res chain seq x y z
N MET A 1 13.47 -45.28 -54.54
CA MET A 1 12.71 -44.12 -55.06
C MET A 1 12.19 -44.49 -56.44
N SER A 2 10.89 -44.76 -56.56
CA SER A 2 10.21 -44.83 -57.86
C SER A 2 8.80 -44.27 -57.65
N THR A 3 8.73 -42.95 -57.62
CA THR A 3 7.50 -42.18 -57.75
C THR A 3 7.16 -42.15 -59.24
N ALA A 4 6.44 -43.16 -59.71
CA ALA A 4 5.93 -43.21 -61.07
C ALA A 4 4.43 -43.45 -61.03
N ALA A 5 3.70 -42.36 -60.81
CA ALA A 5 2.37 -42.07 -61.30
C ALA A 5 1.33 -43.21 -61.26
N GLU A 6 0.89 -43.61 -60.07
CA GLU A 6 -0.50 -44.06 -59.88
C GLU A 6 -1.43 -42.84 -59.72
N HIS A 7 -1.46 -41.97 -60.73
CA HIS A 7 -2.63 -41.12 -60.90
C HIS A 7 -3.55 -41.92 -61.81
N GLY A 8 -4.54 -42.60 -61.24
CA GLY A 8 -5.74 -42.90 -62.01
C GLY A 8 -6.15 -41.62 -62.72
N GLU A 9 -6.28 -41.67 -64.04
CA GLU A 9 -6.43 -40.49 -64.90
C GLU A 9 -7.40 -39.50 -64.24
N SER A 10 -6.93 -38.28 -63.96
CA SER A 10 -7.80 -37.27 -63.37
C SER A 10 -8.99 -37.06 -64.31
N LEU A 11 -10.17 -36.75 -63.78
CA LEU A 11 -11.34 -36.50 -64.61
C LEU A 11 -11.04 -35.49 -65.74
N VAL A 12 -10.23 -34.48 -65.44
CA VAL A 12 -9.76 -33.48 -66.41
C VAL A 12 -8.96 -34.13 -67.54
N ALA A 13 -8.04 -35.05 -67.22
CA ALA A 13 -7.24 -35.75 -68.23
C ALA A 13 -8.10 -36.63 -69.16
N ILE A 14 -9.11 -37.33 -68.61
CA ILE A 14 -10.04 -38.17 -69.40
C ILE A 14 -10.90 -37.29 -70.33
N LEU A 15 -11.33 -36.12 -69.83
CA LEU A 15 -12.11 -35.16 -70.62
C LEU A 15 -11.27 -34.46 -71.71
N ASP A 16 -9.99 -34.21 -71.42
CA ASP A 16 -9.04 -33.66 -72.39
C ASP A 16 -8.78 -34.68 -73.50
N GLU A 17 -8.54 -35.96 -73.15
CA GLU A 17 -8.38 -37.04 -74.13
C GLU A 17 -9.64 -37.24 -74.98
N LEU A 18 -10.82 -37.19 -74.37
CA LEU A 18 -12.09 -37.22 -75.09
C LEU A 18 -12.24 -36.03 -76.05
N SER A 19 -11.80 -34.83 -75.65
CA SER A 19 -11.81 -33.64 -76.50
C SER A 19 -10.85 -33.78 -77.68
N ASP A 20 -9.64 -34.28 -77.45
CA ASP A 20 -8.62 -34.49 -78.48
C ASP A 20 -9.06 -35.56 -79.50
N LEU A 21 -9.71 -36.62 -79.03
CA LEU A 21 -10.30 -37.65 -79.88
C LEU A 21 -11.39 -37.09 -80.80
N VAL A 22 -12.24 -36.20 -80.28
CA VAL A 22 -13.28 -35.54 -81.09
C VAL A 22 -12.69 -34.49 -82.03
N ALA A 23 -11.65 -33.76 -81.60
CA ALA A 23 -11.00 -32.73 -82.41
C ALA A 23 -10.23 -33.30 -83.61
N SER A 24 -9.65 -34.50 -83.46
CA SER A 24 -8.89 -35.19 -84.52
C SER A 24 -9.77 -36.08 -85.43
N ALA A 25 -11.07 -36.17 -85.14
CA ALA A 25 -12.01 -37.02 -85.85
C ALA A 25 -12.24 -36.59 -87.31
N ARG A 26 -12.48 -37.58 -88.19
CA ARG A 26 -12.66 -37.32 -89.63
C ARG A 26 -13.97 -36.56 -89.88
N SER A 27 -13.87 -35.32 -90.36
CA SER A 27 -15.02 -34.47 -90.67
C SER A 27 -15.69 -34.87 -91.99
N MET A 28 -17.01 -34.69 -92.09
CA MET A 28 -17.78 -34.93 -93.32
C MET A 28 -18.02 -33.62 -94.10
N PRO A 29 -17.93 -33.62 -95.46
CA PRO A 29 -18.18 -32.41 -96.25
C PRO A 29 -19.61 -31.91 -96.06
N MET A 30 -19.80 -30.59 -95.95
CA MET A 30 -21.11 -29.93 -95.82
C MET A 30 -21.90 -30.28 -94.53
N SER A 31 -21.25 -30.83 -93.48
CA SER A 31 -21.89 -31.13 -92.19
C SER A 31 -20.98 -30.76 -90.99
N ALA A 32 -21.58 -30.56 -89.82
CA ALA A 32 -20.87 -30.41 -88.54
C ALA A 32 -20.51 -31.76 -87.88
N SER A 33 -20.80 -32.89 -88.54
CA SER A 33 -20.56 -34.23 -87.99
C SER A 33 -19.13 -34.72 -88.23
N ALA A 34 -18.59 -35.43 -87.23
CA ALA A 34 -17.30 -36.10 -87.30
C ALA A 34 -17.45 -37.62 -87.05
N LEU A 35 -16.61 -38.40 -87.72
CA LEU A 35 -16.56 -39.85 -87.65
C LEU A 35 -15.57 -40.26 -86.54
N VAL A 36 -16.11 -40.75 -85.42
CA VAL A 36 -15.36 -41.17 -84.22
C VAL A 36 -15.54 -42.66 -83.96
N ASN A 37 -14.54 -43.27 -83.31
CA ASN A 37 -14.66 -44.64 -82.81
C ASN A 37 -15.59 -44.67 -81.59
N ARG A 38 -16.78 -45.24 -81.78
CA ARG A 38 -17.80 -45.32 -80.72
C ARG A 38 -17.32 -46.09 -79.48
N ALA A 39 -16.50 -47.14 -79.65
CA ALA A 39 -16.06 -47.96 -78.53
C ALA A 39 -15.13 -47.16 -77.61
N GLU A 40 -14.18 -46.44 -78.19
CA GLU A 40 -13.18 -45.62 -77.51
C GLU A 40 -13.82 -44.42 -76.77
N VAL A 41 -14.78 -43.73 -77.41
CA VAL A 41 -15.58 -42.67 -76.76
C VAL A 41 -16.33 -43.20 -75.53
N LEU A 42 -16.97 -44.36 -75.65
CA LEU A 42 -17.75 -44.94 -74.55
C LEU A 42 -16.85 -45.40 -73.39
N GLU A 43 -15.65 -45.89 -73.69
CA GLU A 43 -14.66 -46.28 -72.69
C GLU A 43 -14.19 -45.07 -71.88
N LEU A 44 -13.81 -43.97 -72.54
CA LEU A 44 -13.43 -42.72 -71.87
C LEU A 44 -14.56 -42.15 -71.01
N VAL A 45 -15.82 -42.21 -71.49
CA VAL A 45 -16.98 -41.76 -70.71
C VAL A 45 -17.20 -42.62 -69.47
N GLU A 46 -17.01 -43.94 -69.56
CA GLU A 46 -17.18 -44.83 -68.41
C GLU A 46 -16.04 -44.66 -67.40
N SER A 47 -14.80 -44.47 -67.86
CA SER A 47 -13.66 -44.09 -67.02
C SER A 47 -13.90 -42.76 -66.29
N ALA A 48 -14.41 -41.74 -66.99
CA ALA A 48 -14.78 -40.45 -66.37
C ALA A 48 -15.85 -40.63 -65.28
N LYS A 49 -16.88 -41.43 -65.55
CA LYS A 49 -17.94 -41.75 -64.57
C LYS A 49 -17.42 -42.53 -63.36
N ALA A 50 -16.43 -43.39 -63.54
CA ALA A 50 -15.83 -44.16 -62.46
C ALA A 50 -14.97 -43.28 -61.52
N VAL A 51 -14.29 -42.26 -62.08
CA VAL A 51 -13.38 -41.38 -61.33
C VAL A 51 -14.10 -40.18 -60.70
N LEU A 52 -15.19 -39.68 -61.30
CA LEU A 52 -15.91 -38.49 -60.82
C LEU A 52 -16.34 -38.55 -59.34
N PRO A 53 -16.95 -39.64 -58.81
CA PRO A 53 -17.44 -39.67 -57.43
C PRO A 53 -16.31 -39.52 -56.40
N SER A 54 -15.14 -40.10 -56.66
CA SER A 54 -14.01 -40.02 -55.73
C SER A 54 -13.38 -38.63 -55.74
N GLN A 55 -13.33 -37.94 -56.89
CA GLN A 55 -12.83 -36.56 -56.97
C GLN A 55 -13.78 -35.56 -56.29
N ILE A 56 -15.10 -35.71 -56.45
CA ILE A 56 -16.08 -34.89 -55.72
C ILE A 56 -15.93 -35.12 -54.22
N SER A 57 -15.88 -36.38 -53.77
CA SER A 57 -15.72 -36.71 -52.35
C SER A 57 -14.43 -36.16 -51.74
N GLN A 58 -13.34 -36.15 -52.51
CA GLN A 58 -12.09 -35.52 -52.08
C GLN A 58 -12.24 -34.00 -51.96
N ALA A 59 -12.88 -33.35 -52.93
CA ALA A 59 -13.15 -31.91 -52.87
C ALA A 59 -14.02 -31.54 -51.65
N ASP A 60 -15.10 -32.30 -51.40
CA ASP A 60 -15.96 -32.11 -50.24
C ASP A 60 -15.20 -32.25 -48.92
N THR A 61 -14.27 -33.22 -48.85
CA THR A 61 -13.41 -33.42 -47.68
C THR A 61 -12.49 -32.22 -47.45
N VAL A 62 -11.86 -31.71 -48.51
CA VAL A 62 -10.99 -30.52 -48.42
C VAL A 62 -11.76 -29.30 -47.94
N VAL A 63 -13.00 -29.10 -48.42
CA VAL A 63 -13.86 -28.01 -47.96
C VAL A 63 -14.23 -28.18 -46.49
N ALA A 64 -14.63 -29.39 -46.07
CA ALA A 64 -14.95 -29.67 -44.67
C ALA A 64 -13.76 -29.46 -43.74
N ASP A 65 -12.56 -29.87 -44.16
CA ASP A 65 -11.33 -29.64 -43.40
C ASP A 65 -10.99 -28.16 -43.28
N ALA A 66 -11.15 -27.39 -44.36
CA ALA A 66 -10.94 -25.95 -44.36
C ALA A 66 -11.91 -25.24 -43.39
N ASP A 67 -13.18 -25.61 -43.41
CA ASP A 67 -14.18 -25.08 -42.47
C ASP A 67 -13.85 -25.44 -41.02
N ALA A 68 -13.41 -26.69 -40.76
CA ALA A 68 -13.00 -27.13 -39.44
C ALA A 68 -11.74 -26.40 -38.93
N VAL A 69 -10.79 -26.08 -39.82
CA VAL A 69 -9.62 -25.25 -39.48
C VAL A 69 -10.05 -23.83 -39.16
N LEU A 70 -10.92 -23.25 -39.99
CA LEU A 70 -11.39 -21.87 -39.83
C LEU A 70 -12.16 -21.69 -38.51
N GLU A 71 -13.02 -22.64 -38.15
CA GLU A 71 -13.78 -22.58 -36.90
C GLU A 71 -12.86 -22.71 -35.67
N ARG A 72 -11.88 -23.62 -35.72
CA ARG A 72 -10.85 -23.72 -34.66
C ARG A 72 -10.05 -22.42 -34.54
N ALA A 73 -9.65 -21.82 -35.66
CA ALA A 73 -8.91 -20.57 -35.67
C ALA A 73 -9.73 -19.42 -35.07
N ARG A 74 -11.03 -19.33 -35.40
CA ARG A 74 -11.96 -18.34 -34.82
C ARG A 74 -12.12 -18.52 -33.31
N SER A 75 -12.33 -19.76 -32.86
CA SER A 75 -12.45 -20.09 -31.44
C SER A 75 -11.18 -19.72 -30.66
N GLU A 76 -10.01 -20.09 -31.18
CA GLU A 76 -8.74 -19.77 -30.51
C GLU A 76 -8.45 -18.27 -30.53
N ALA A 77 -8.75 -17.57 -31.63
CA ALA A 77 -8.64 -16.12 -31.70
C ALA A 77 -9.53 -15.44 -30.64
N GLY A 78 -10.78 -15.88 -30.50
CA GLY A 78 -11.68 -15.40 -29.45
C GLY A 78 -11.11 -15.62 -28.05
N ARG A 79 -10.58 -16.82 -27.80
CA ARG A 79 -9.95 -17.18 -26.52
C ARG A 79 -8.72 -16.34 -26.20
N ILE A 80 -7.88 -16.05 -27.20
CA ILE A 80 -6.71 -15.18 -27.06
C ILE A 80 -7.15 -13.75 -26.72
N VAL A 81 -8.17 -13.23 -27.41
CA VAL A 81 -8.67 -11.88 -27.17
C VAL A 81 -9.25 -11.75 -25.76
N GLU A 82 -10.05 -12.70 -25.30
CA GLU A 82 -10.59 -12.67 -23.93
C GLU A 82 -9.47 -12.75 -22.88
N LYS A 83 -8.51 -13.65 -23.05
CA LYS A 83 -7.34 -13.73 -22.14
C LYS A 83 -6.52 -12.44 -22.13
N ALA A 84 -6.40 -11.77 -23.28
CA ALA A 84 -5.70 -10.48 -23.37
C ALA A 84 -6.47 -9.38 -22.62
N LYS A 85 -7.81 -9.34 -22.75
CA LYS A 85 -8.65 -8.40 -22.01
C LYS A 85 -8.58 -8.62 -20.49
N GLU A 86 -8.68 -9.86 -20.04
CA GLU A 86 -8.53 -10.21 -18.62
C GLU A 86 -7.17 -9.74 -18.07
N ARG A 87 -6.09 -10.02 -18.81
CA ARG A 87 -4.74 -9.60 -18.39
C ARG A 87 -4.56 -8.09 -18.38
N ALA A 88 -5.18 -7.37 -19.32
CA ALA A 88 -5.17 -5.92 -19.35
C ALA A 88 -5.93 -5.34 -18.13
N ALA A 89 -7.10 -5.88 -17.80
CA ALA A 89 -7.87 -5.48 -16.62
C ALA A 89 -7.09 -5.71 -15.32
N ASP A 90 -6.42 -6.86 -15.19
CA ASP A 90 -5.56 -7.19 -14.05
C ASP A 90 -4.39 -6.20 -13.89
N LEU A 91 -3.75 -5.82 -15.00
CA LEU A 91 -2.63 -4.87 -14.98
C LEU A 91 -3.08 -3.48 -14.54
N VAL A 92 -4.19 -2.99 -15.10
CA VAL A 92 -4.77 -1.69 -14.72
C VAL A 92 -5.17 -1.68 -13.25
N SER A 93 -5.79 -2.76 -12.77
CA SER A 93 -6.15 -2.91 -11.36
C SER A 93 -4.92 -2.85 -10.46
N LYS A 94 -3.86 -3.62 -10.78
CA LYS A 94 -2.60 -3.60 -10.03
C LYS A 94 -1.94 -2.22 -10.02
N GLU A 95 -1.90 -1.54 -11.16
CA GLU A 95 -1.32 -0.20 -11.26
C GLU A 95 -2.12 0.82 -10.45
N SER A 96 -3.45 0.75 -10.49
CA SER A 96 -4.34 1.59 -9.66
C SER A 96 -4.08 1.37 -8.18
N VAL A 97 -3.98 0.11 -7.74
CA VAL A 97 -3.69 -0.24 -6.33
C VAL A 97 -2.33 0.29 -5.91
N VAL A 98 -1.30 0.15 -6.74
CA VAL A 98 0.05 0.66 -6.46
C VAL A 98 0.05 2.19 -6.36
N LYS A 99 -0.65 2.88 -7.27
CA LYS A 99 -0.76 4.34 -7.25
C LYS A 99 -1.47 4.83 -5.98
N GLU A 100 -2.56 4.19 -5.58
CA GLU A 100 -3.28 4.53 -4.35
C GLU A 100 -2.43 4.24 -3.11
N ALA A 101 -1.72 3.12 -3.08
CA ALA A 101 -0.81 2.77 -2.00
C ALA A 101 0.32 3.80 -1.84
N ASN A 102 0.91 4.25 -2.95
CA ASN A 102 1.94 5.29 -2.95
C ASN A 102 1.40 6.63 -2.44
N ALA A 103 0.23 7.06 -2.92
CA ALA A 103 -0.41 8.29 -2.45
C ALA A 103 -0.69 8.25 -0.94
N LYS A 104 -1.17 7.10 -0.44
CA LYS A 104 -1.41 6.90 0.99
C LYS A 104 -0.10 6.89 1.79
N ALA A 105 0.96 6.29 1.26
CA ALA A 105 2.27 6.30 1.90
C ALA A 105 2.83 7.73 1.99
N GLU A 106 2.73 8.52 0.92
CA GLU A 106 3.13 9.93 0.92
C GLU A 106 2.35 10.74 1.95
N GLN A 107 1.03 10.52 2.05
CA GLN A 107 0.19 11.16 3.05
C GLN A 107 0.63 10.80 4.48
N ILE A 108 0.85 9.50 4.77
CA ILE A 108 1.32 9.04 6.08
C ILE A 108 2.67 9.69 6.43
N ILE A 109 3.58 9.78 5.47
CA ILE A 109 4.89 10.43 5.68
C ILE A 109 4.72 11.92 5.97
N ALA A 110 3.84 12.61 5.24
CA ALA A 110 3.55 14.03 5.47
C ALA A 110 2.95 14.26 6.86
N ASP A 111 1.96 13.45 7.25
CA ASP A 111 1.30 13.53 8.56
C ASP A 111 2.28 13.22 9.70
N ALA A 112 3.16 12.22 9.51
CA ALA A 112 4.19 11.86 10.48
C ALA A 112 5.21 12.99 10.66
N LYS A 113 5.66 13.63 9.57
CA LYS A 113 6.56 14.79 9.62
C LYS A 113 5.91 15.98 10.33
N ALA A 114 4.67 16.31 9.98
CA ALA A 114 3.93 17.40 10.62
C ALA A 114 3.74 17.14 12.12
N SER A 115 3.43 15.90 12.50
CA SER A 115 3.29 15.49 13.90
C SER A 115 4.61 15.56 14.66
N ALA A 116 5.72 15.15 14.03
CA ALA A 116 7.05 15.24 14.62
C ALA A 116 7.48 16.70 14.84
N GLU A 117 7.24 17.57 13.86
CA GLU A 117 7.51 19.01 14.01
C GLU A 117 6.68 19.63 15.14
N LYS A 118 5.40 19.29 15.22
CA LYS A 118 4.51 19.75 16.29
C LYS A 118 5.01 19.30 17.66
N LEU A 119 5.36 18.02 17.79
CA LEU A 119 5.88 17.45 19.04
C LEU A 119 7.19 18.12 19.45
N SER A 120 8.11 18.38 18.51
CA SER A 120 9.36 19.07 18.79
C SER A 120 9.11 20.47 19.34
N ARG A 121 8.23 21.25 18.70
CA ARG A 121 7.87 22.60 19.17
C ARG A 121 7.23 22.56 20.55
N GLU A 122 6.32 21.63 20.78
CA GLU A 122 5.66 21.47 22.10
C GLU A 122 6.67 21.07 23.19
N ALA A 123 7.67 20.25 22.86
CA ALA A 123 8.74 19.87 23.77
C ALA A 123 9.67 21.06 24.09
N ASP A 124 10.05 21.84 23.07
CA ASP A 124 10.85 23.05 23.25
C ASP A 124 10.13 24.07 24.14
N ASP A 125 8.85 24.36 23.84
CA ASP A 125 7.99 25.25 24.64
C ASP A 125 7.80 24.74 26.09
N TYR A 126 7.79 23.43 26.29
CA TYR A 126 7.73 22.84 27.62
C TYR A 126 9.06 23.04 28.37
N CYS A 127 10.19 22.76 27.72
CA CYS A 127 11.52 22.96 28.28
C CYS A 127 11.74 24.42 28.71
N ASP A 128 11.40 25.38 27.85
CA ASP A 128 11.52 26.81 28.14
C ASP A 128 10.69 27.22 29.36
N ARG A 129 9.44 26.74 29.47
CA ARG A 129 8.59 26.99 30.64
C ARG A 129 9.17 26.40 31.92
N GLN A 130 9.71 25.18 31.87
CA GLN A 130 10.34 24.56 33.03
C GLN A 130 11.61 25.30 33.45
N LEU A 131 12.44 25.72 32.49
CA LEU A 131 13.66 26.49 32.76
C LEU A 131 13.33 27.86 33.38
N ALA A 132 12.33 28.56 32.86
CA ALA A 132 11.87 29.82 33.44
C ALA A 132 11.34 29.64 34.87
N GLN A 133 10.60 28.56 35.15
CA GLN A 133 10.14 28.27 36.51
C GLN A 133 11.31 27.97 37.45
N PHE A 134 12.29 27.18 36.99
CA PHE A 134 13.49 26.90 37.78
C PHE A 134 14.30 28.17 38.08
N GLU A 135 14.38 29.11 37.13
CA GLU A 135 15.03 30.40 37.37
C GLU A 135 14.35 31.20 38.50
N ILE A 136 13.00 31.24 38.50
CA ILE A 136 12.23 31.88 39.56
C ILE A 136 12.51 31.22 40.91
N ASP A 137 12.48 29.90 40.97
CA ASP A 137 12.69 29.13 42.20
C ASP A 137 14.11 29.33 42.76
N LEU A 138 15.13 29.30 41.89
CA LEU A 138 16.52 29.56 42.27
C LEU A 138 16.73 30.99 42.79
N ASN A 139 16.09 31.99 42.17
CA ASN A 139 16.14 33.37 42.65
C ASN A 139 15.48 33.53 44.03
N ALA A 140 14.35 32.84 44.28
CA ALA A 140 13.70 32.82 45.58
C ALA A 140 14.61 32.19 46.65
N ILE A 141 15.24 31.04 46.34
CA ILE A 141 16.19 30.37 47.24
C ILE A 141 17.39 31.28 47.53
N ASN A 142 17.97 31.91 46.50
CA ASN A 142 19.09 32.84 46.68
C ASN A 142 18.72 34.02 47.59
N THR A 143 17.51 34.57 47.43
CA THR A 143 16.99 35.64 48.30
C THR A 143 16.86 35.16 49.75
N GLN A 144 16.34 33.94 49.96
CA GLN A 144 16.20 33.35 51.29
C GLN A 144 17.57 33.09 51.95
N VAL A 145 18.56 32.61 51.18
CA VAL A 145 19.94 32.41 51.66
C VAL A 145 20.58 33.74 52.03
N ALA A 146 20.42 34.78 51.20
CA ALA A 146 20.93 36.13 51.49
C ALA A 146 20.34 36.70 52.80
N ALA A 147 19.01 36.58 52.97
CA ALA A 147 18.33 36.98 54.20
C ALA A 147 18.81 36.17 55.42
N GLY A 148 19.01 34.86 55.27
CA GLY A 148 19.57 33.99 56.30
C GLY A 148 20.97 34.41 56.73
N ARG A 149 21.84 34.73 55.77
CA ARG A 149 23.20 35.24 56.02
C ARG A 149 23.18 36.60 56.74
N ALA A 150 22.34 37.53 56.30
CA ALA A 150 22.20 38.84 56.93
C ALA A 150 21.79 38.72 58.42
N ARG A 151 20.82 37.83 58.73
CA ARG A 151 20.41 37.54 60.11
C ARG A 151 21.53 36.94 60.97
N LEU A 152 22.41 36.12 60.39
CA LEU A 152 23.58 35.56 61.10
C LEU A 152 24.63 36.64 61.41
N VAL A 153 24.91 37.54 60.46
CA VAL A 153 25.82 38.68 60.67
C VAL A 153 25.29 39.58 61.78
N GLU A 154 24.00 39.92 61.75
CA GLU A 154 23.38 40.76 62.78
C GLU A 154 23.43 40.08 64.16
N ARG A 155 23.14 38.78 64.23
CA ARG A 155 23.26 38.02 65.47
C ARG A 155 24.70 38.03 66.00
N ASN A 156 25.68 37.81 65.15
CA ASN A 156 27.10 37.83 65.54
C ASN A 156 27.52 39.22 66.04
N ARG A 157 27.10 40.31 65.36
CA ARG A 157 27.34 41.69 65.82
C ARG A 157 26.69 41.96 67.18
N SER A 158 25.44 41.54 67.37
CA SER A 158 24.73 41.69 68.65
C SER A 158 25.37 40.87 69.78
N ARG A 159 25.99 39.72 69.46
CA ARG A 159 26.74 38.91 70.42
C ARG A 159 28.04 39.60 70.82
N ALA A 160 28.81 40.11 69.86
CA ALA A 160 30.03 40.88 70.12
C ALA A 160 29.72 42.12 70.98
N ALA A 161 28.67 42.88 70.68
CA ALA A 161 28.27 44.04 71.48
C ALA A 161 27.83 43.68 72.91
N ARG A 162 27.30 42.46 73.14
CA ARG A 162 26.99 41.97 74.50
C ARG A 162 28.22 41.52 75.26
N GLU A 163 29.21 40.95 74.56
CA GLU A 163 30.52 40.57 75.13
C GLU A 163 31.29 41.84 75.53
N ASP A 164 31.34 42.87 74.67
CA ASP A 164 31.97 44.17 74.97
C ASP A 164 31.29 44.90 76.15
N ALA A 165 29.96 44.81 76.27
CA ALA A 165 29.21 45.39 77.41
C ALA A 165 29.35 44.58 78.72
N ALA A 166 29.76 43.32 78.64
CA ALA A 166 30.04 42.48 79.81
C ALA A 166 31.44 42.78 80.39
N ASP A 167 32.40 43.18 79.56
CA ASP A 167 33.76 43.51 79.97
C ASP A 167 33.91 44.93 80.57
N ASP A 168 32.95 45.84 80.36
CA ASP A 168 32.92 47.19 80.99
C ASP A 168 32.36 47.18 82.43
N GLN A 169 31.76 46.07 82.89
CA GLN A 169 31.32 45.92 84.29
C GLN A 169 32.43 45.30 85.15
N GLY A 170 33.37 46.15 85.60
CA GLY A 170 34.31 45.83 86.68
C GLY A 170 33.58 45.44 87.99
N PRO A 171 34.24 44.76 88.96
CA PRO A 171 33.58 43.99 89.99
C PRO A 171 32.91 44.88 91.04
N THR A 172 31.59 45.09 90.94
CA THR A 172 30.82 45.75 92.00
C THR A 172 30.32 44.76 93.05
N ARG A 173 30.60 45.13 94.31
CA ARG A 173 30.41 44.41 95.57
C ARG A 173 28.97 44.01 95.89
N VAL A 174 28.90 42.94 96.68
CA VAL A 174 27.74 42.30 97.31
C VAL A 174 27.03 43.17 98.36
N GLY A 175 25.70 43.15 98.35
CA GLY A 175 24.83 43.11 99.54
C GLY A 175 23.73 44.19 99.65
N PRO A 176 22.63 43.96 100.42
CA PRO A 176 21.97 42.70 100.76
C PRO A 176 20.43 42.70 100.58
N ALA A 177 19.88 41.51 100.80
CA ALA A 177 18.49 41.05 100.65
C ALA A 177 17.40 41.76 101.48
N ASN A 178 16.15 41.71 100.98
CA ASN A 178 14.93 41.43 101.77
C ASN A 178 13.74 40.97 100.87
N PRO A 179 12.61 40.43 101.37
CA PRO A 179 12.27 39.00 101.27
C PRO A 179 10.88 38.75 100.63
N PRO A 180 10.37 37.50 100.55
CA PRO A 180 9.26 37.12 99.68
C PRO A 180 7.92 36.88 100.43
N ARG A 181 6.80 36.88 99.68
CA ARG A 181 5.57 36.09 100.00
C ARG A 181 4.67 35.97 98.75
N ARG A 182 4.60 34.75 98.16
CA ARG A 182 3.56 33.69 98.27
C ARG A 182 2.28 34.02 97.48
N LEU A 183 2.09 33.38 96.32
CA LEU A 183 1.38 32.10 96.07
C LEU A 183 -0.14 32.26 96.06
N ALA A 184 -0.76 32.06 94.88
CA ALA A 184 -1.60 30.89 94.59
C ALA A 184 -2.68 31.19 93.54
N THR A 185 -2.63 30.42 92.43
CA THR A 185 -3.75 29.62 91.85
C THR A 185 -5.03 30.35 91.40
N LYS A 186 -5.74 29.99 90.34
CA LYS A 186 -5.68 28.94 89.31
C LYS A 186 -6.93 29.25 88.49
N ASP A 187 -6.81 29.94 87.37
CA ASP A 187 -7.97 30.19 86.53
C ASP A 187 -8.17 29.08 85.51
N ARG A 188 -9.38 28.56 85.63
CA ARG A 188 -10.06 27.47 84.95
C ARG A 188 -10.94 28.13 83.89
N ALA A 189 -10.94 27.62 82.67
CA ALA A 189 -12.15 27.31 81.86
C ALA A 189 -11.98 27.55 80.35
N GLY A 190 -12.62 26.65 79.59
CA GLY A 190 -12.87 26.70 78.14
C GLY A 190 -12.00 25.68 77.40
N ASN A 191 -12.38 24.44 77.09
CA ASN A 191 -13.66 23.83 76.70
C ASN A 191 -14.36 24.59 75.57
N HIS A 192 -14.25 24.15 74.31
CA HIS A 192 -15.32 23.42 73.62
C HIS A 192 -15.02 23.11 72.13
N GLN A 193 -15.52 21.94 71.72
CA GLN A 193 -16.08 21.59 70.39
C GLN A 193 -15.16 21.56 69.16
N GLY A 194 -14.76 20.35 68.74
CA GLY A 194 -15.63 19.40 68.05
C GLY A 194 -15.70 19.52 66.50
N PRO A 195 -15.93 18.41 65.77
CA PRO A 195 -15.46 18.19 64.39
C PRO A 195 -16.58 18.21 63.34
N ARG A 196 -16.26 18.45 62.06
CA ARG A 196 -17.08 18.11 60.86
C ARG A 196 -16.16 17.93 59.66
N GLY A 197 -16.06 16.75 59.05
CA GLY A 197 -16.98 16.19 58.04
C GLY A 197 -16.21 16.23 56.70
N GLY A 198 -15.98 15.17 55.94
CA GLY A 198 -16.88 14.08 55.56
C GLY A 198 -17.33 14.31 54.11
N GLN A 199 -17.26 13.24 53.29
CA GLN A 199 -17.70 13.06 51.89
C GLN A 199 -16.61 13.23 50.83
N GLU A 200 -16.12 12.15 50.20
CA GLU A 200 -16.78 11.30 49.17
C GLU A 200 -17.38 12.12 48.02
N LYS A 201 -16.86 11.91 46.81
CA LYS A 201 -17.67 11.55 45.63
C LYS A 201 -16.78 11.15 44.45
N SER A 202 -17.15 10.00 43.88
CA SER A 202 -17.06 9.51 42.48
C SER A 202 -15.93 9.96 41.58
#